data_AF-A0A0Q9XSY0-F1
#
_entry.id   AF-A0A0Q9XSY0-F1
#
_cell.length_a   1.000
_cell.length_b   1.000
_cell.length_c   1.000
_cell.angle_alpha   90.00
_cell.angle_beta   90.00
_cell.angle_gamma   90.00
#
_symmetry.space_group_name_H-M   'P 1'
#
loop_
_entity.id
_entity.type
_entity.pdbx_description
1 polymer ?
#
loop_
_entity_poly.entity_id
_entity_poly.type
_entity_poly.pdbx_seq_one_letter_code
_entity_poly.pdbx_strand_id
1 'polypeptide(L)'
;KTNNKKDRIHKIVVSGNVANVWLNADENLTNNMTKKGMWIDSLKGLEELAKFEDLEIISFVWMYTLMYTFVDKYGEDSEGKIMSLDFPREVIDKINFDKADYNNAPEIAVNYWEHNALSE
;
A
#
# COMPACT_ATOMS: atom_id res chain seq x y z
N LYS A 1 1.22 10.23 19.22
CA LYS A 1 1.84 8.95 18.80
C LYS A 1 0.84 7.84 19.05
N THR A 2 -0.10 7.69 18.14
CA THR A 2 -1.03 6.56 18.11
C THR A 2 -0.23 5.35 17.65
N ASN A 3 0.29 4.60 18.61
CA ASN A 3 0.96 3.32 18.36
C ASN A 3 -0.14 2.31 18.04
N ASN A 4 -0.62 2.30 16.79
CA ASN A 4 -1.65 1.37 16.35
C ASN A 4 -1.01 -0.03 16.28
N LYS A 5 -1.19 -0.83 17.34
CA LYS A 5 -0.76 -2.24 17.41
C LYS A 5 -1.62 -3.13 16.50
N LYS A 6 -1.73 -2.79 15.22
CA LYS A 6 -2.41 -3.62 14.23
C LYS A 6 -1.37 -4.42 13.46
N ASP A 7 -1.71 -5.65 13.13
CA ASP A 7 -0.85 -6.44 12.25
C ASP A 7 -0.71 -5.72 10.91
N ARG A 8 0.51 -5.71 10.36
CA ARG A 8 0.79 -5.06 9.08
C ARG A 8 -0.12 -5.57 7.97
N ILE A 9 -0.39 -6.87 7.96
CA ILE A 9 -1.32 -7.48 7.02
C ILE A 9 -2.72 -7.42 7.63
N HIS A 10 -3.59 -6.61 7.01
CA HIS A 10 -5.00 -6.55 7.37
C HIS A 10 -5.77 -7.73 6.76
N LYS A 11 -5.58 -7.97 5.45
CA LYS A 11 -6.27 -9.04 4.71
C LYS A 11 -5.58 -9.31 3.37
N ILE A 12 -5.61 -10.55 2.90
CA ILE A 12 -5.29 -10.88 1.50
C ILE A 12 -6.52 -11.53 0.87
N VAL A 13 -6.91 -11.08 -0.32
CA VAL A 13 -8.01 -11.67 -1.10
C VAL A 13 -7.50 -11.98 -2.49
N VAL A 14 -7.62 -13.25 -2.89
CA VAL A 14 -7.34 -13.70 -4.25
C VAL A 14 -8.67 -14.03 -4.93
N SER A 15 -8.93 -13.37 -6.06
CA SER A 15 -10.13 -13.55 -6.87
C SER A 15 -9.71 -13.81 -8.31
N GLY A 16 -9.71 -15.08 -8.72
CA GLY A 16 -9.13 -15.48 -10.01
C GLY A 16 -7.63 -15.20 -10.02
N ASN A 17 -7.17 -14.41 -10.99
CA ASN A 17 -5.78 -14.02 -11.19
C ASN A 17 -5.43 -12.67 -10.53
N VAL A 18 -6.29 -12.11 -9.69
CA VAL A 18 -6.06 -10.84 -9.01
C VAL A 18 -5.82 -11.07 -7.51
N ALA A 19 -4.69 -10.58 -7.00
CA ALA A 19 -4.40 -10.54 -5.57
C ALA A 19 -4.56 -9.11 -5.03
N ASN A 20 -5.44 -8.95 -4.03
CA ASN A 20 -5.59 -7.71 -3.28
C ASN A 20 -5.01 -7.87 -1.89
N VAL A 21 -3.95 -7.13 -1.60
CA VAL A 21 -3.22 -7.13 -0.33
C VAL A 21 -3.58 -5.87 0.44
N TRP A 22 -4.39 -6.03 1.48
CA TRP A 22 -4.80 -4.96 2.38
C TRP A 22 -3.84 -4.89 3.55
N LEU A 23 -3.26 -3.72 3.78
CA LEU A 23 -2.20 -3.48 4.75
C LEU A 23 -2.57 -2.32 5.66
N ASN A 24 -2.19 -2.41 6.94
CA ASN A 24 -2.29 -1.28 7.87
C ASN A 24 -0.98 -0.47 7.81
N ALA A 25 -1.08 0.84 7.66
CA ALA A 25 0.09 1.70 7.78
C ALA A 25 0.47 1.92 9.25
N ASP A 26 1.76 2.14 9.50
CA ASP A 26 2.27 2.57 10.80
C ASP A 26 2.69 4.04 10.71
N GLU A 27 2.22 4.87 11.63
CA GLU A 27 2.63 6.26 11.71
C GLU A 27 4.13 6.37 11.97
N ASN A 28 4.84 7.06 11.07
CA ASN A 28 6.22 7.46 11.27
C ASN A 28 6.33 8.92 11.70
N LEU A 29 7.56 9.38 11.98
CA LEU A 29 7.83 10.75 12.45
C LEU A 29 7.29 11.85 11.52
N THR A 30 7.15 11.58 10.22
CA THR A 30 6.58 12.49 9.22
C THR A 30 5.74 11.71 8.21
N ASN A 31 4.78 12.39 7.56
CA ASN A 31 3.96 11.81 6.48
C ASN A 31 4.81 11.25 5.34
N ASN A 32 5.88 11.95 4.97
CA ASN A 32 6.81 11.49 3.93
C ASN A 32 7.51 10.17 4.33
N MET A 33 7.92 10.02 5.59
CA MET A 33 8.50 8.76 6.07
C MET A 33 7.46 7.64 6.10
N THR A 34 6.21 7.94 6.50
CA THR A 34 5.10 6.98 6.45
C THR A 34 4.89 6.49 5.01
N LYS A 35 4.80 7.41 4.03
CA LYS A 35 4.68 7.08 2.60
C LYS A 35 5.80 6.18 2.10
N LYS A 36 7.05 6.54 2.38
CA LYS A 36 8.20 5.74 1.96
C LYS A 36 8.19 4.33 2.55
N GLY A 37 7.77 4.20 3.82
CA GLY A 37 7.58 2.88 4.43
C GLY A 37 6.57 2.02 3.65
N MET A 38 5.42 2.61 3.30
CA MET A 38 4.39 1.92 2.49
C MET A 38 4.92 1.50 1.12
N TRP A 39 5.65 2.37 0.42
CA TRP A 39 6.23 2.05 -0.89
C TRP A 39 7.24 0.90 -0.82
N ILE A 40 8.13 0.93 0.18
CA ILE A 40 9.13 -0.12 0.42
C ILE A 40 8.42 -1.45 0.68
N ASP A 41 7.44 -1.46 1.58
CA ASP A 41 6.74 -2.68 1.97
C ASP A 41 5.91 -3.24 0.80
N SER A 42 5.28 -2.37 -0.01
CA SER A 42 4.57 -2.79 -1.23
C SER A 42 5.49 -3.45 -2.24
N LEU A 43 6.66 -2.87 -2.55
CA LEU A 43 7.55 -3.45 -3.55
C LEU A 43 8.26 -4.72 -3.06
N LYS A 44 8.56 -4.83 -1.76
CA LYS A 44 9.01 -6.11 -1.17
C LYS A 44 7.93 -7.19 -1.24
N GLY A 45 6.69 -6.83 -0.92
CA GLY A 45 5.56 -7.74 -1.08
C GLY A 45 5.35 -8.13 -2.53
N LEU A 46 5.55 -7.19 -3.46
CA LEU A 46 5.43 -7.43 -4.89
C LEU A 46 6.47 -8.42 -5.38
N GLU A 47 7.73 -8.31 -4.95
CA GLU A 47 8.80 -9.25 -5.29
C GLU A 47 8.46 -10.69 -4.87
N GLU A 48 7.92 -10.86 -3.67
CA GLU A 48 7.51 -12.18 -3.18
C GLU A 48 6.29 -12.73 -3.93
N LEU A 49 5.31 -11.87 -4.22
CA LEU A 49 4.09 -12.27 -4.92
C LEU A 49 4.28 -12.43 -6.43
N ALA A 50 5.30 -11.80 -7.02
CA ALA A 50 5.64 -11.93 -8.44
C ALA A 50 6.01 -13.38 -8.81
N LYS A 51 6.47 -14.17 -7.84
CA LYS A 51 6.81 -15.59 -7.98
C LYS A 51 5.60 -16.48 -8.34
N PHE A 52 4.38 -16.00 -8.12
CA PHE A 52 3.15 -16.70 -8.49
C PHE A 52 2.71 -16.23 -9.88
N GLU A 53 3.17 -16.90 -10.94
CA GLU A 53 2.96 -16.50 -12.34
C GLU A 53 1.48 -16.37 -12.75
N ASP A 54 0.59 -17.12 -12.10
CA ASP A 54 -0.87 -17.08 -12.36
C ASP A 54 -1.55 -15.77 -11.93
N LEU A 55 -0.87 -14.92 -11.15
CA LEU A 55 -1.39 -13.60 -10.77
C LEU A 55 -1.16 -12.60 -11.91
N GLU A 56 -2.23 -12.08 -12.51
CA GLU A 56 -2.17 -11.05 -13.53
C GLU A 56 -2.12 -9.64 -12.93
N ILE A 57 -2.67 -9.43 -11.74
CA ILE A 57 -2.67 -8.12 -11.06
C ILE A 57 -2.42 -8.32 -9.57
N ILE A 58 -1.46 -7.58 -9.04
CA ILE A 58 -1.20 -7.47 -7.60
C ILE A 58 -1.50 -6.03 -7.18
N SER A 59 -2.52 -5.86 -6.35
CA SER A 59 -2.96 -4.57 -5.82
C SER A 59 -2.64 -4.48 -4.34
N PHE A 60 -1.95 -3.42 -3.93
CA PHE A 60 -1.72 -3.08 -2.53
C PHE A 60 -2.68 -1.96 -2.12
N VAL A 61 -3.39 -2.18 -1.03
CA VAL A 61 -4.32 -1.21 -0.46
C VAL A 61 -3.93 -0.91 0.98
N TRP A 62 -3.50 0.32 1.23
CA TRP A 62 -3.07 0.77 2.54
C TRP A 62 -4.21 1.47 3.27
N MET A 63 -4.46 0.99 4.49
CA MET A 63 -5.47 1.47 5.41
C MET A 63 -4.80 2.19 6.57
N TYR A 64 -5.38 3.30 7.01
CA TYR A 64 -4.92 3.98 8.21
C TYR A 64 -6.02 4.80 8.88
N THR A 65 -5.88 4.98 10.20
CA THR A 65 -6.68 5.92 10.98
C THR A 65 -5.91 7.23 11.06
N LEU A 66 -6.33 8.21 10.28
CA LEU A 66 -5.85 9.58 10.41
C LEU A 66 -6.82 10.34 11.32
N MET A 67 -6.38 10.61 12.55
CA MET A 67 -7.10 11.47 13.50
C MET A 67 -7.50 12.76 12.77
N TYR A 68 -8.78 13.14 12.85
CA TYR A 68 -9.41 14.29 12.18
C TYR A 68 -9.68 14.20 10.67
N THR A 69 -9.14 13.20 9.95
CA THR A 69 -9.43 13.00 8.52
C THR A 69 -10.55 11.99 8.31
N PHE A 70 -10.52 10.91 9.07
CA PHE A 70 -11.53 9.86 9.02
C PHE A 70 -12.34 9.91 10.30
N VAL A 71 -13.20 10.91 10.44
CA VAL A 71 -14.15 11.00 11.55
C VAL A 71 -15.53 10.67 10.97
N ASP A 72 -16.22 9.70 11.56
CA ASP A 72 -17.55 9.36 11.10
C ASP A 72 -18.57 10.48 11.41
N LYS A 73 -19.81 10.33 10.94
CA LYS A 73 -20.87 11.33 11.18
C LYS A 73 -21.21 11.53 12.67
N TYR A 74 -20.67 10.71 13.56
CA TYR A 74 -20.88 10.75 15.00
C TYR A 74 -19.68 11.29 15.78
N GLY A 75 -18.56 11.58 15.11
CA GLY A 75 -17.37 12.12 15.78
C GLY A 75 -16.33 11.07 16.16
N GLU A 76 -16.48 9.81 15.74
CA GLU A 76 -15.55 8.73 16.08
C GLU A 76 -14.49 8.54 14.99
N ASP A 77 -13.25 8.25 15.41
CA ASP A 77 -12.16 7.90 14.50
C ASP A 77 -12.53 6.63 13.71
N SER A 78 -12.27 6.67 12.40
CA SER A 78 -12.56 5.58 11.46
C SER A 78 -11.33 5.27 10.61
N GLU A 79 -11.29 4.05 10.07
CA GLU A 79 -10.21 3.63 9.19
C GLU A 79 -10.57 3.95 7.75
N GLY A 80 -9.62 4.52 7.02
CA GLY A 80 -9.80 4.84 5.62
C GLY A 80 -8.65 4.33 4.77
N LYS A 81 -8.94 4.13 3.48
CA LYS A 81 -7.90 3.91 2.48
C LYS A 81 -7.07 5.18 2.35
N ILE A 82 -5.75 5.06 2.48
CA ILE A 82 -4.83 6.19 2.37
C ILE A 82 -3.86 6.08 1.19
N MET A 83 -3.65 4.88 0.65
CA MET A 83 -2.85 4.66 -0.55
C MET A 83 -3.30 3.39 -1.27
N SER A 84 -3.19 3.38 -2.60
CA SER A 84 -3.31 2.16 -3.39
C SER A 84 -2.31 2.15 -4.53
N LEU A 85 -1.78 0.96 -4.83
CA LEU A 85 -0.85 0.71 -5.94
C LEU A 85 -1.27 -0.56 -6.67
N ASP A 86 -1.47 -0.44 -7.98
CA ASP A 86 -1.75 -1.59 -8.85
C ASP A 86 -0.55 -1.93 -9.73
N PHE A 87 -0.17 -3.21 -9.71
CA PHE A 87 0.90 -3.75 -10.52
C PHE A 87 0.36 -4.90 -11.38
N PRO A 88 0.02 -4.63 -12.66
CA PRO A 88 -0.29 -5.70 -13.60
C PRO A 88 0.98 -6.45 -13.99
N ARG A 89 0.82 -7.70 -14.45
CA ARG A 89 1.92 -8.60 -14.82
C ARG A 89 2.89 -7.98 -15.82
N GLU A 90 2.37 -7.25 -16.81
CA GLU A 90 3.18 -6.54 -17.80
C GLU A 90 4.12 -5.46 -17.23
N VAL A 91 3.85 -4.96 -16.03
CA VAL A 91 4.72 -4.05 -15.28
C VAL A 91 5.67 -4.87 -14.42
N ILE A 92 5.14 -5.84 -13.67
CA ILE A 92 5.92 -6.73 -12.79
C ILE A 92 7.10 -7.35 -13.53
N ASP A 93 6.86 -7.89 -14.73
CA ASP A 93 7.87 -8.59 -15.53
C ASP A 93 8.98 -7.66 -16.07
N LYS A 94 8.78 -6.33 -16.01
CA LYS A 94 9.78 -5.33 -16.38
C LYS A 94 10.65 -4.89 -15.20
N ILE A 95 10.25 -5.21 -13.96
CA ILE A 95 10.95 -4.76 -12.75
C ILE A 95 12.20 -5.62 -12.53
N ASN A 96 13.35 -4.97 -12.40
CA ASN A 96 14.54 -5.59 -11.84
C ASN A 96 14.54 -5.39 -10.32
N PHE A 97 13.98 -6.34 -9.56
CA PHE A 97 13.80 -6.21 -8.11
C PHE A 97 15.12 -6.03 -7.35
N ASP A 98 16.24 -6.61 -7.83
CA ASP A 98 17.57 -6.43 -7.21
C ASP A 98 18.09 -4.98 -7.28
N LYS A 99 17.59 -4.19 -8.23
CA LYS A 99 18.07 -2.82 -8.52
C LYS A 99 17.00 -1.75 -8.42
N ALA A 100 15.74 -2.13 -8.16
CA ALA A 100 14.63 -1.20 -8.12
C ALA A 100 14.80 -0.23 -6.94
N ASP A 101 14.68 1.07 -7.22
CA ASP A 101 14.54 2.07 -6.16
C ASP A 101 13.09 2.08 -5.68
N TYR A 102 12.89 1.73 -4.41
CA TYR A 102 11.56 1.70 -3.82
C TYR A 102 10.85 3.06 -3.80
N ASN A 103 11.60 4.17 -3.89
CA ASN A 103 10.99 5.51 -4.02
C ASN A 103 10.25 5.70 -5.36
N ASN A 104 10.52 4.87 -6.36
CA ASN A 104 9.86 4.93 -7.66
C ASN A 104 8.54 4.14 -7.70
N ALA A 105 8.10 3.54 -6.58
CA ALA A 105 6.83 2.79 -6.53
C ALA A 105 5.64 3.56 -7.13
N PRO A 106 5.46 4.88 -6.89
CA PRO A 106 4.38 5.67 -7.49
C PRO A 106 4.47 5.79 -9.01
N GLU A 107 5.67 5.77 -9.58
CA GLU A 107 5.90 5.87 -11.02
C GLU A 107 5.80 4.51 -11.73
N ILE A 108 6.13 3.43 -11.02
CA ILE A 108 6.06 2.07 -11.54
C ILE A 108 4.61 1.56 -11.55
N ALA A 109 3.83 1.87 -10.52
CA ALA A 109 2.43 1.45 -10.42
C ALA A 109 1.57 2.07 -11.53
N VAL A 110 0.70 1.29 -12.15
CA VAL A 110 -0.19 1.79 -13.23
C VAL A 110 -1.29 2.68 -12.66
N ASN A 111 -1.78 2.33 -11.46
CA ASN A 111 -2.76 3.14 -10.74
C ASN A 111 -2.23 3.44 -9.33
N TYR A 112 -1.46 4.52 -9.23
CA TYR A 112 -1.09 5.07 -7.93
C TYR A 112 -2.14 6.09 -7.46
N TRP A 113 -2.62 5.92 -6.24
CA TRP A 113 -3.44 6.91 -5.56
C TRP A 113 -2.97 7.07 -4.12
N GLU A 114 -2.90 8.32 -3.64
CA GLU A 114 -2.68 8.64 -2.24
C GLU A 114 -3.71 9.65 -1.74
N HIS A 115 -4.05 9.56 -0.47
CA HIS A 115 -4.90 10.53 0.19
C HIS A 115 -4.12 11.83 0.46
N ASN A 116 -4.73 13.00 0.26
CA ASN A 116 -4.09 14.32 0.42
C ASN A 116 -3.42 14.53 1.77
N ALA A 117 -3.95 13.92 2.84
CA ALA A 117 -3.37 13.99 4.19
C ALA A 117 -1.96 13.36 4.30
N LEU A 118 -1.52 12.57 3.31
CA LEU A 118 -0.13 12.10 3.19
C LEU A 118 0.74 13.05 2.36
N SER A 119 0.15 14.01 1.65
CA SER A 119 0.82 14.96 0.75
C SER A 119 1.18 16.28 1.43
N GLU A 120 0.62 16.55 2.62
CA GLU A 120 0.99 17.65 3.53
C GLU A 120 2.20 17.31 4.40
#